data_AF-A0A7Y1VJK3-F1
#
_entry.id   AF-A0A7Y1VJK3-F1
#
_cell.length_a   1.000
_cell.length_b   1.000
_cell.length_c   1.000
_cell.angle_alpha   90.00
_cell.angle_beta   90.00
_cell.angle_gamma   90.00
#
_symmetry.space_group_name_H-M   'P 1'
#
loop_
_entity.id
_entity.type
_entity.pdbx_description
1 polymer ?
#
loop_
_entity_poly.entity_id
_entity_poly.type
_entity_poly.pdbx_seq_one_letter_code
_entity_poly.pdbx_strand_id
1 'polypeptide(L)'
;MGDVAEQRWPELPDGLELTRTTAAFTSETVPKGLLRGHQVAPGVWGNIVVREGSLGFAFEDDLETVRSLTVDDTQAIPPQLPHRVILTGPVTFVVEFYRAD
;
A
#
# COMPACT_ATOMS: atom_id res chain seq x y z
N MET A 1 -9.08 -27.58 4.90
CA MET A 1 -9.11 -27.05 3.53
C MET A 1 -9.36 -25.55 3.67
N GLY A 2 -8.33 -24.81 4.07
CA GLY A 2 -8.41 -23.35 4.19
C GLY A 2 -8.03 -22.73 2.84
N ASP A 3 -8.78 -21.74 2.44
CA ASP A 3 -8.67 -21.08 1.14
C ASP A 3 -7.26 -20.46 0.98
N VAL A 4 -6.59 -20.75 -0.13
CA VAL A 4 -5.21 -20.32 -0.41
C VAL A 4 -5.11 -18.86 -0.84
N ALA A 5 -6.24 -18.13 -0.90
CA ALA A 5 -6.30 -16.74 -1.33
C ALA A 5 -5.83 -15.71 -0.27
N GLU A 6 -5.81 -16.06 1.02
CA GLU A 6 -5.49 -15.11 2.09
C GLU A 6 -3.97 -14.86 2.27
N GLN A 7 -3.09 -15.68 1.70
CA GLN A 7 -1.64 -15.62 1.96
C GLN A 7 -0.85 -14.68 1.02
N ARG A 8 -1.52 -13.84 0.21
CA ARG A 8 -0.83 -12.93 -0.73
C ARG A 8 -0.68 -11.50 -0.23
N TRP A 9 -1.62 -11.00 0.55
CA TRP A 9 -1.65 -9.61 0.97
C TRP A 9 -0.96 -9.48 2.33
N PRO A 10 0.19 -8.78 2.41
CA PRO A 10 0.90 -8.66 3.67
C PRO A 10 0.05 -7.92 4.70
N GLU A 11 0.14 -8.37 5.94
CA GLU A 11 -0.30 -7.66 7.12
C GLU A 11 0.88 -6.90 7.73
N LEU A 12 0.59 -5.81 8.43
CA LEU A 12 1.63 -5.04 9.11
C LEU A 12 2.10 -5.85 10.33
N PRO A 13 3.40 -6.15 10.47
CA PRO A 13 3.90 -6.86 11.65
C PRO A 13 3.64 -6.09 12.95
N ASP A 14 3.36 -6.85 14.01
CA ASP A 14 3.30 -6.30 15.36
C ASP A 14 4.66 -5.72 15.80
N GLY A 15 4.61 -4.74 16.70
CA GLY A 15 5.80 -4.16 17.33
C GLY A 15 6.60 -3.20 16.45
N LEU A 16 6.07 -2.81 15.28
CA LEU A 16 6.65 -1.72 14.51
C LEU A 16 6.16 -0.35 14.99
N GLU A 17 7.05 0.63 14.98
CA GLU A 17 6.73 2.01 15.34
C GLU A 17 6.44 2.87 14.11
N LEU A 18 5.40 3.71 14.19
CA LEU A 18 5.09 4.69 13.17
C LEU A 18 6.11 5.83 13.21
N THR A 19 6.86 5.98 12.13
CA THR A 19 7.90 7.01 12.02
C THR A 19 7.45 8.24 11.23
N ARG A 20 6.55 8.06 10.26
CA ARG A 20 6.08 9.14 9.37
C ARG A 20 4.77 8.78 8.70
N THR A 21 3.91 9.77 8.51
CA THR A 21 2.76 9.70 7.60
C THR A 21 2.91 10.78 6.52
N THR A 22 2.55 10.49 5.27
CA THR A 22 2.52 11.50 4.21
C THR A 22 1.39 12.51 4.42
N ALA A 23 1.43 13.64 3.71
CA ALA A 23 0.19 14.37 3.42
C ALA A 23 -0.77 13.46 2.62
N ALA A 24 -2.07 13.78 2.66
CA ALA A 24 -3.06 13.07 1.87
C ALA A 24 -2.82 13.24 0.37
N PHE A 25 -2.85 12.14 -0.36
CA PHE A 25 -2.87 12.11 -1.81
C PHE A 25 -4.30 11.94 -2.31
N THR A 26 -4.57 12.57 -3.45
CA THR A 26 -5.81 12.39 -4.20
C THR A 26 -5.52 11.81 -5.58
N SER A 27 -6.56 11.47 -6.34
CA SER A 27 -6.42 11.09 -7.75
C SER A 27 -5.70 12.16 -8.60
N GLU A 28 -5.68 13.42 -8.16
CA GLU A 28 -5.04 14.54 -8.85
C GLU A 28 -3.63 14.86 -8.33
N THR A 29 -3.41 14.68 -7.02
CA THR A 29 -2.17 15.08 -6.33
C THR A 29 -1.20 13.93 -6.07
N VAL A 30 -1.60 12.68 -6.36
CA VAL A 30 -0.74 11.51 -6.18
C VAL A 30 0.57 11.67 -6.98
N PRO A 31 1.74 11.46 -6.36
CA PRO A 31 3.00 11.49 -7.10
C PRO A 31 3.03 10.40 -8.17
N LYS A 32 3.36 10.78 -9.41
CA LYS A 32 3.43 9.87 -10.57
C LYS A 32 4.35 8.66 -10.34
N GLY A 33 5.32 8.78 -9.43
CA GLY A 33 6.20 7.67 -9.04
C GLY A 33 5.45 6.51 -8.37
N LEU A 34 4.37 6.78 -7.64
CA LEU A 34 3.57 5.74 -6.98
C LEU A 34 2.73 4.93 -7.97
N LEU A 35 2.47 5.47 -9.16
CA LEU A 35 1.70 4.83 -10.24
C LEU A 35 2.54 3.86 -11.09
N ARG A 36 3.82 3.68 -10.73
CA ARG A 36 4.79 2.82 -11.41
C ARG A 36 5.47 1.94 -10.36
N GLY A 37 6.20 0.93 -10.83
CA GLY A 37 7.01 0.08 -9.96
C GLY A 37 7.99 0.90 -9.13
N HIS A 38 7.81 0.83 -7.81
CA HIS A 38 8.68 1.45 -6.82
C HIS A 38 8.69 0.59 -5.55
N GLN A 39 9.58 0.91 -4.62
CA GLN A 39 9.72 0.18 -3.38
C GLN A 39 10.01 1.14 -2.23
N VAL A 40 9.62 0.72 -1.02
CA VAL A 40 10.07 1.36 0.22
C VAL A 40 11.51 0.94 0.55
N ALA A 41 12.20 1.73 1.35
CA ALA A 41 13.60 1.51 1.70
C ALA A 41 13.80 0.19 2.50
N PRO A 42 15.03 -0.36 2.53
CA PRO A 42 15.38 -1.47 3.43
C PRO A 42 15.00 -1.16 4.88
N GLY A 43 14.42 -2.16 5.57
CA GLY A 43 13.98 -2.04 6.97
C GLY A 43 12.78 -1.12 7.19
N VAL A 44 12.15 -0.59 6.14
CA VAL A 44 10.94 0.24 6.24
C VAL A 44 9.74 -0.54 5.73
N TRP A 45 8.70 -0.61 6.54
CA TRP A 45 7.38 -1.04 6.11
C TRP A 45 6.56 0.17 5.68
N GLY A 46 5.85 0.06 4.57
CA GLY A 46 4.79 1.00 4.20
C GLY A 46 3.43 0.45 4.66
N ASN A 47 2.47 1.33 4.89
CA ASN A 47 1.07 0.96 5.04
C ASN A 47 0.20 2.00 4.32
N ILE A 48 -0.55 1.57 3.31
CA ILE A 48 -1.53 2.42 2.65
C ILE A 48 -2.78 2.46 3.53
N VAL A 49 -3.33 3.65 3.76
CA VAL A 49 -4.63 3.82 4.42
C VAL A 49 -5.53 4.65 3.54
N VAL A 50 -6.63 4.05 3.07
CA VAL A 50 -7.64 4.73 2.26
C VAL A 50 -8.63 5.43 3.18
N ARG A 51 -8.84 6.73 2.93
CA ARG A 51 -9.76 7.58 3.71
C ARG A 51 -11.07 7.80 2.98
N GLU A 52 -11.03 7.87 1.65
CA GLU A 52 -12.20 8.05 0.80
C GLU A 52 -11.98 7.37 -0.56
N GLY A 53 -13.07 6.93 -1.19
CA GLY A 53 -13.03 6.36 -2.55
C GLY A 53 -12.38 4.98 -2.60
N SER A 54 -11.67 4.70 -3.70
CA SER A 54 -11.03 3.40 -3.91
C SER A 54 -9.66 3.50 -4.58
N LEU A 55 -8.75 2.60 -4.20
CA LEU A 55 -7.41 2.48 -4.76
C LEU A 55 -7.10 1.05 -5.15
N GLY A 56 -6.55 0.83 -6.33
CA GLY A 56 -5.96 -0.46 -6.69
C GLY A 56 -4.52 -0.57 -6.17
N PHE A 57 -4.12 -1.77 -5.77
CA PHE A 57 -2.74 -2.09 -5.38
C PHE A 57 -2.29 -3.37 -6.08
N ALA A 58 -1.04 -3.39 -6.57
CA ALA A 58 -0.44 -4.59 -7.15
C ALA A 58 1.06 -4.65 -6.86
N PHE A 59 1.58 -5.87 -6.69
CA PHE A 59 3.02 -6.12 -6.71
C PHE A 59 3.52 -6.21 -8.15
N GLU A 60 4.78 -5.81 -8.37
CA GLU A 60 5.36 -5.78 -9.73
C GLU A 60 5.61 -7.18 -10.31
N ASP A 61 5.72 -8.20 -9.46
CA ASP A 61 5.94 -9.58 -9.89
C ASP A 61 4.67 -10.25 -10.43
N ASP A 62 3.49 -9.68 -10.16
CA ASP A 62 2.24 -10.03 -10.83
C ASP A 62 1.23 -8.87 -10.76
N LEU A 63 1.13 -8.18 -11.89
CA LEU A 63 0.24 -7.04 -12.13
C LEU A 63 -1.19 -7.46 -12.53
N GLU A 64 -1.45 -8.73 -12.81
CA GLU A 64 -2.80 -9.22 -13.15
C GLU A 64 -3.67 -9.35 -11.90
N THR A 65 -3.04 -9.62 -10.76
CA THR A 65 -3.73 -9.69 -9.46
C THR A 65 -3.72 -8.33 -8.75
N VAL A 66 -4.81 -7.59 -8.91
CA VAL A 66 -5.00 -6.28 -8.29
C VAL A 66 -5.87 -6.40 -7.04
N ARG A 67 -5.39 -5.93 -5.89
CA ARG A 67 -6.22 -5.73 -4.69
C ARG A 67 -6.97 -4.41 -4.81
N SER A 68 -8.29 -4.45 -4.64
CA SER A 68 -9.10 -3.23 -4.49
C SER A 68 -9.16 -2.85 -3.02
N LEU A 69 -8.74 -1.62 -2.69
CA LEU A 69 -8.82 -1.02 -1.37
C LEU A 69 -9.92 0.03 -1.37
N THR A 70 -10.76 0.03 -0.35
CA THR A 70 -11.84 0.99 -0.11
C THR A 70 -11.67 1.68 1.24
N VAL A 71 -12.61 2.54 1.63
CA VAL A 71 -12.54 3.20 2.94
C VAL A 71 -12.33 2.18 4.07
N ASP A 72 -11.47 2.54 5.03
CA ASP A 72 -11.05 1.71 6.17
C ASP A 72 -10.19 0.48 5.83
N ASP A 73 -9.97 0.17 4.55
CA ASP A 73 -8.96 -0.83 4.15
C ASP A 73 -7.54 -0.29 4.31
N THR A 74 -6.64 -1.20 4.69
CA THR A 74 -5.21 -0.97 4.69
C THR A 74 -4.45 -2.01 3.87
N GLN A 75 -3.26 -1.63 3.40
CA GLN A 75 -2.34 -2.54 2.73
C GLN A 75 -0.92 -2.33 3.25
N ALA A 76 -0.40 -3.32 3.96
CA ALA A 76 1.00 -3.33 4.35
C ALA A 76 1.90 -3.62 3.15
N ILE A 77 3.06 -2.98 3.13
CA ILE A 77 4.04 -3.02 2.06
C ILE A 77 5.37 -3.44 2.70
N PRO A 78 5.86 -4.66 2.42
CA PRO A 78 7.13 -5.12 2.95
C PRO A 78 8.32 -4.30 2.44
N PRO A 79 9.42 -4.25 3.21
CA PRO A 79 10.66 -3.63 2.77
C PRO A 79 11.13 -4.18 1.42
N GLN A 80 11.49 -3.28 0.50
CA GLN A 80 12.10 -3.59 -0.80
C GLN A 80 11.24 -4.45 -1.76
N LEU A 81 9.97 -4.72 -1.44
CA LEU A 81 9.09 -5.44 -2.35
C LEU A 81 8.47 -4.45 -3.35
N PRO A 82 8.78 -4.54 -4.67
CA PRO A 82 8.30 -3.57 -5.63
C PRO A 82 6.80 -3.67 -5.87
N HIS A 83 6.12 -2.53 -5.90
CA HIS A 83 4.67 -2.42 -6.04
C HIS A 83 4.29 -1.12 -6.73
N ARG A 84 2.99 -0.97 -7.01
CA ARG A 84 2.38 0.29 -7.46
C ARG A 84 0.97 0.44 -6.93
N VAL A 85 0.49 1.68 -6.93
CA VAL A 85 -0.94 1.98 -6.79
C VAL A 85 -1.55 2.25 -8.15
N ILE A 86 -2.83 1.94 -8.29
CA ILE A 86 -3.60 2.07 -9.53
C ILE A 86 -4.81 2.93 -9.21
N LEU A 87 -4.98 4.04 -9.94
CA LEU A 87 -6.16 4.88 -9.80
C LEU A 87 -7.32 4.21 -10.55
N THR A 88 -8.35 3.80 -9.80
CA THR A 88 -9.60 3.23 -10.35
C THR A 88 -10.76 4.24 -10.33
N GLY A 89 -10.56 5.39 -9.67
CA GLY A 89 -11.53 6.47 -9.55
C GLY A 89 -11.04 7.57 -8.58
N PRO A 90 -11.95 8.44 -8.11
CA PRO A 90 -11.65 9.37 -7.02
C PRO A 90 -11.19 8.63 -5.77
N VAL A 91 -10.18 9.16 -5.10
CA VAL A 91 -9.59 8.57 -3.89
C VAL A 91 -8.94 9.65 -3.04
N THR A 92 -8.95 9.44 -1.72
CA THR A 92 -8.08 10.13 -0.77
C THR A 92 -7.37 9.08 0.08
N PHE A 93 -6.04 9.08 0.10
CA PHE A 93 -5.25 8.11 0.89
C PHE A 93 -3.97 8.71 1.45
N VAL A 94 -3.42 8.07 2.48
CA VAL A 94 -2.09 8.38 3.04
C VAL A 94 -1.20 7.14 2.99
N VAL A 95 0.11 7.34 3.08
CA VAL A 95 1.07 6.27 3.33
C VAL A 95 1.74 6.50 4.67
N GLU A 96 1.62 5.53 5.55
CA GLU A 96 2.32 5.45 6.82
C GLU A 96 3.61 4.63 6.65
N PHE A 97 4.66 4.99 7.39
CA PHE A 97 5.96 4.33 7.33
C PHE A 97 6.39 3.87 8.71
N TYR A 98 6.71 2.58 8.81
CA TYR A 98 7.01 1.90 10.06
C TYR A 98 8.40 1.28 10.07
N ARG A 99 9.00 1.16 11.26
CA ARG A 99 10.28 0.49 11.50
C ARG A 99 10.22 -0.33 12.80
N ALA A 100 11.04 -1.36 12.90
CA ALA A 100 11.38 -1.93 14.20
C ALA A 100 12.39 -0.99 14.87
N ASP A 101 12.27 -0.80 16.19
CA ASP A 101 13.24 -0.07 17.01
C ASP A 101 14.67 -0.57 16.85
#